data_AF-A0A154P9P7-F1
#
_entry.id   AF-A0A154P9P7-F1
#
_cell.length_a   1.000
_cell.length_b   1.000
_cell.length_c   1.000
_cell.angle_alpha   90.00
_cell.angle_beta   90.00
_cell.angle_gamma   90.00
#
_symmetry.space_group_name_H-M   'P 1'
#
loop_
_entity.id
_entity.type
_entity.pdbx_description
1 polymer ?
#
loop_
_entity_poly.entity_id
_entity_poly.type
_entity_poly.pdbx_seq_one_letter_code
_entity_poly.pdbx_strand_id
1 'polypeptide(L)'
;MSNTALSEFTCMHYLVSLTGSARVALKRIPLTADNFAMAWETLIKRFENPRRLIRHHLSNLLGLAAVRGESLEELHALIDRTNVEVTSLAKLGRPPRNFGATYSAT
;
A
#
# COMPACT_ATOMS: atom_id res chain seq x y z
N MET A 1 8.46 -15.51 27.50
CA MET A 1 9.22 -14.37 26.95
C MET A 1 8.23 -13.46 26.22
N SER A 2 7.65 -12.52 26.95
CA SER A 2 6.70 -11.53 26.43
C SER A 2 7.48 -10.38 25.79
N ASN A 3 7.61 -10.37 24.47
CA ASN A 3 7.97 -9.15 23.78
C ASN A 3 6.68 -8.31 23.67
N THR A 4 6.29 -7.66 24.77
CA THR A 4 5.13 -6.77 24.89
C THR A 4 5.41 -5.45 24.19
N ALA A 5 5.48 -5.54 22.87
CA ALA A 5 5.38 -4.43 21.95
C ALA A 5 3.98 -3.82 22.08
N LEU A 6 3.88 -2.67 22.76
CA LEU A 6 2.74 -1.74 22.86
C LEU A 6 1.42 -2.32 23.39
N SER A 7 0.91 -1.79 24.51
CA SER A 7 -0.44 -2.11 25.00
C SER A 7 -1.51 -1.69 23.98
N GLU A 8 -2.68 -2.35 23.97
CA GLU A 8 -3.80 -1.96 23.10
C GLU A 8 -4.23 -0.50 23.31
N PHE A 9 -4.10 -0.01 24.54
CA PHE A 9 -4.27 1.41 24.86
C PHE A 9 -3.29 2.29 24.09
N THR A 10 -2.01 1.92 24.07
CA THR A 10 -0.97 2.63 23.33
C THR A 10 -1.22 2.57 21.83
N CYS A 11 -1.59 1.41 21.29
CA CYS A 11 -1.95 1.26 19.88
C CYS A 11 -3.17 2.11 19.50
N MET A 12 -4.20 2.14 20.35
CA MET A 12 -5.37 2.98 20.15
C MET A 12 -5.01 4.47 20.20
N HIS A 13 -4.12 4.88 21.11
CA HIS A 13 -3.59 6.24 21.15
C HIS A 13 -2.89 6.62 19.83
N TYR A 14 -2.11 5.72 19.24
CA TYR A 14 -1.52 5.93 17.92
C TYR A 14 -2.57 6.04 16.81
N LEU A 15 -3.62 5.22 16.82
CA LEU A 15 -4.72 5.33 15.84
C LEU A 15 -5.45 6.68 15.93
N VAL A 16 -5.50 7.28 17.13
CA VAL A 16 -6.09 8.60 17.32
C VAL A 16 -5.23 9.73 16.75
N SER A 17 -3.91 9.56 16.71
CA SER A 17 -2.99 10.50 16.07
C SER A 17 -3.04 10.49 14.54
N LEU A 18 -3.78 9.56 13.93
CA LEU A 18 -4.02 9.57 12.49
C LEU A 18 -4.73 10.86 12.04
N THR A 19 -4.50 11.27 10.80
CA THR A 19 -5.06 12.49 10.21
C THR A 19 -5.91 12.18 8.98
N GLY A 20 -6.61 13.19 8.46
CA GLY A 20 -7.38 13.12 7.22
C GLY A 20 -8.45 12.02 7.21
N SER A 21 -8.54 11.29 6.09
CA SER A 21 -9.58 10.29 5.86
C SER A 21 -9.56 9.14 6.88
N ALA A 22 -8.38 8.77 7.39
CA ALA A 22 -8.24 7.73 8.40
C ALA A 22 -8.84 8.17 9.74
N ARG A 23 -8.57 9.41 10.17
CA ARG A 23 -9.18 9.99 11.38
C ARG A 23 -10.71 10.06 11.28
N VAL A 24 -11.22 10.45 10.11
CA VAL A 24 -12.66 10.50 9.86
C VAL A 24 -13.30 9.11 9.95
N ALA A 25 -12.58 8.05 9.54
CA ALA A 25 -13.06 6.66 9.65
C ALA A 25 -13.33 6.26 11.11
N LEU A 26 -12.50 6.75 12.02
CA LEU A 26 -12.51 6.39 13.43
C LEU A 26 -13.35 7.33 14.30
N LYS A 27 -13.90 8.42 13.75
CA LYS A 27 -14.60 9.48 14.52
C LYS A 27 -15.76 8.96 15.38
N ARG A 28 -16.35 7.82 15.03
CA ARG A 28 -17.50 7.22 15.72
C ARG A 28 -17.11 6.13 16.74
N ILE A 29 -15.81 5.80 16.84
CA ILE A 29 -15.31 4.74 17.70
C ILE A 29 -14.74 5.39 18.97
N PRO A 30 -15.26 5.08 20.17
CA PRO A 30 -14.73 5.60 21.42
C PRO A 30 -13.26 5.20 21.65
N LEU A 31 -12.48 6.11 22.21
CA LEU A 31 -11.06 5.92 22.54
C LEU A 31 -10.90 5.05 23.80
N THR A 32 -11.00 3.74 23.63
CA THR A 32 -10.75 2.75 24.69
C THR A 32 -9.86 1.63 24.16
N ALA A 33 -9.11 0.97 25.05
CA ALA A 33 -8.25 -0.17 24.67
C ALA A 33 -9.08 -1.30 24.05
N ASP A 34 -10.24 -1.61 24.63
CA ASP A 34 -11.18 -2.63 24.17
C ASP A 34 -11.67 -2.41 22.73
N ASN A 35 -11.69 -1.15 22.27
CA ASN A 35 -12.12 -0.78 20.93
C ASN A 35 -10.98 -0.81 19.89
N PHE A 36 -9.74 -1.12 20.28
CA PHE A 36 -8.60 -1.15 19.36
C PHE A 36 -8.86 -2.10 18.19
N ALA A 37 -9.29 -3.33 18.47
CA ALA A 37 -9.55 -4.33 17.43
C ALA A 37 -10.59 -3.84 16.40
N MET A 38 -11.68 -3.23 16.87
CA MET A 38 -12.74 -2.67 16.01
C MET A 38 -12.23 -1.47 15.19
N ALA A 39 -11.45 -0.59 15.80
CA ALA A 39 -10.84 0.55 15.13
C ALA A 39 -9.89 0.09 14.02
N TRP A 40 -9.03 -0.89 14.32
CA TRP A 40 -8.10 -1.48 13.37
C TRP A 40 -8.81 -2.16 12.20
N GLU A 41 -9.83 -2.98 12.48
CA GLU A 41 -10.64 -3.63 11.44
C GLU A 41 -11.35 -2.60 10.55
N THR A 42 -11.86 -1.51 11.13
CA THR A 42 -12.49 -0.41 10.37
C THR A 42 -11.51 0.23 9.38
N LEU A 43 -10.25 0.41 9.79
CA LEU A 43 -9.21 0.92 8.91
C LEU A 43 -8.88 -0.08 7.80
N ILE A 44 -8.66 -1.35 8.14
CA ILE A 44 -8.42 -2.41 7.16
C ILE A 44 -9.54 -2.45 6.13
N LYS A 45 -10.79 -2.55 6.58
CA LYS A 45 -11.97 -2.63 5.69
C LYS A 45 -12.08 -1.43 4.75
N ARG A 46 -11.71 -0.23 5.21
CA ARG A 46 -11.82 1.00 4.42
C ARG A 46 -10.64 1.22 3.47
N PHE A 47 -9.44 0.86 3.88
CA PHE A 47 -8.19 1.18 3.17
C PHE A 47 -7.62 -0.03 2.41
N GLU A 48 -7.71 -1.23 2.95
CA GLU A 48 -7.28 -2.49 2.33
C GLU A 48 -8.40 -3.10 1.46
N ASN A 49 -8.86 -2.35 0.46
CA ASN A 49 -9.68 -2.92 -0.61
C ASN A 49 -8.76 -3.38 -1.76
N PRO A 50 -8.49 -4.70 -1.90
CA PRO A 50 -7.51 -5.20 -2.86
C PRO A 50 -7.88 -4.85 -4.30
N ARG A 51 -9.19 -4.85 -4.64
CA ARG A 51 -9.65 -4.45 -5.99
C ARG A 51 -9.33 -2.98 -6.26
N ARG A 52 -9.53 -2.10 -5.28
CA ARG A 52 -9.22 -0.67 -5.43
C ARG A 52 -7.72 -0.43 -5.54
N LEU A 53 -6.93 -1.14 -4.73
CA LEU A 53 -5.46 -1.05 -4.75
C LEU A 53 -4.91 -1.54 -6.10
N ILE A 54 -5.38 -2.68 -6.61
CA ILE A 54 -5.00 -3.19 -7.93
C ILE A 54 -5.31 -2.15 -9.01
N ARG A 55 -6.53 -1.59 -9.02
CA ARG A 55 -6.91 -0.56 -10.01
C ARG A 55 -6.05 0.70 -9.90
N HIS A 56 -5.70 1.13 -8.68
CA HIS A 56 -4.83 2.27 -8.46
C HIS A 56 -3.45 2.03 -9.06
N HIS A 57 -2.81 0.92 -8.71
CA HIS A 57 -1.46 0.60 -9.20
C HIS A 57 -1.43 0.39 -10.72
N LEU A 58 -2.45 -0.27 -11.29
CA LEU A 58 -2.58 -0.38 -12.75
C LEU A 58 -2.75 0.97 -13.43
N SER A 59 -3.58 1.86 -12.86
CA SER A 59 -3.76 3.21 -13.43
C SER A 59 -2.48 4.03 -13.38
N ASN A 60 -1.70 3.92 -12.31
CA ASN A 60 -0.42 4.61 -12.20
C ASN A 60 0.60 4.05 -13.19
N LEU A 61 0.68 2.72 -13.31
CA LEU A 61 1.59 2.03 -14.22
C LEU A 61 1.27 2.36 -15.69
N LEU A 62 0.00 2.32 -16.08
CA LEU A 62 -0.44 2.66 -17.44
C LEU A 62 -0.41 4.17 -17.72
N GLY A 63 -0.39 4.99 -16.66
CA GLY A 63 -0.31 6.45 -16.73
C GLY A 63 1.12 7.00 -16.61
N LEU A 64 2.15 6.15 -16.60
CA LEU A 64 3.54 6.60 -16.57
C LEU A 64 3.84 7.46 -17.80
N ALA A 65 4.38 8.65 -17.57
CA ALA A 65 4.76 9.55 -18.65
C ALA A 65 5.96 8.99 -19.42
N ALA A 66 5.92 9.13 -20.74
CA ALA A 66 7.09 8.86 -21.57
C ALA A 66 8.22 9.83 -21.19
N VAL A 67 9.43 9.31 -21.06
CA VAL A 67 10.66 10.11 -20.93
C VAL A 67 10.90 10.78 -22.28
N ARG A 68 10.92 12.12 -22.32
CA ARG A 68 10.92 12.91 -23.55
C ARG A 68 12.31 13.41 -23.98
N GLY A 69 13.35 13.09 -23.21
CA GLY A 69 14.74 13.45 -23.52
C GLY A 69 15.75 12.52 -22.86
N GLU A 70 17.04 12.77 -23.11
CA GLU A 70 18.14 12.02 -22.49
C GLU A 70 18.44 12.55 -21.07
N SER A 71 17.44 12.42 -20.18
CA SER A 71 17.62 12.71 -18.77
C SER A 71 17.76 11.40 -18.00
N LEU A 72 18.96 11.17 -17.45
CA LEU A 72 19.24 10.03 -16.57
C LEU A 72 18.31 10.05 -15.34
N GLU A 73 18.01 11.23 -14.82
CA GLU A 73 17.12 11.41 -13.66
C GLU A 73 15.68 10.98 -13.99
N GLU A 74 15.16 11.39 -15.16
CA GLU A 74 13.82 10.98 -15.60
C GLU A 74 13.74 9.47 -15.87
N LEU A 75 14.80 8.88 -16.40
CA LEU A 75 14.88 7.45 -16.64
C LEU A 75 14.89 6.65 -15.33
N HIS A 76 15.73 7.05 -14.37
CA HIS A 76 15.75 6.43 -13.04
C HIS A 76 14.40 6.58 -12.33
N ALA A 77 13.79 7.77 -12.37
CA ALA A 77 12.47 7.99 -11.79
C ALA A 77 11.39 7.10 -12.43
N LEU A 78 11.45 6.87 -13.74
CA LEU A 78 10.55 5.96 -14.44
C LEU A 78 10.74 4.51 -13.99
N ILE A 79 12.00 4.05 -13.88
CA ILE A 79 12.34 2.70 -13.41
C ILE A 79 11.84 2.50 -11.99
N ASP A 80 12.16 3.43 -11.08
CA ASP A 80 11.75 3.37 -9.68
C ASP A 80 10.23 3.31 -9.56
N ARG A 81 9.51 4.17 -10.28
CA ARG A 81 8.05 4.18 -10.25
C ARG A 81 7.45 2.89 -10.81
N THR A 82 8.00 2.38 -11.89
CA THR A 82 7.60 1.08 -12.46
C THR A 82 7.80 -0.04 -11.44
N ASN A 83 8.96 -0.09 -10.77
CA ASN A 83 9.29 -1.10 -9.77
C ASN A 83 8.35 -1.03 -8.56
N VAL A 84 7.99 0.18 -8.10
CA VAL A 84 7.02 0.38 -7.02
C VAL A 84 5.66 -0.21 -7.38
N GLU A 85 5.12 0.13 -8.55
CA GLU A 85 3.80 -0.33 -8.98
C GLU A 85 3.79 -1.86 -9.20
N VAL A 86 4.81 -2.41 -9.86
CA VAL A 86 4.97 -3.84 -10.11
C VAL A 86 5.09 -4.63 -8.80
N THR A 87 5.93 -4.17 -7.88
CA THR A 87 6.12 -4.83 -6.57
C THR A 87 4.84 -4.78 -5.75
N SER A 88 4.10 -3.66 -5.80
CA SER A 88 2.81 -3.52 -5.11
C SER A 88 1.75 -4.45 -5.68
N LEU A 89 1.67 -4.58 -7.01
CA LEU A 89 0.79 -5.54 -7.67
C LEU A 89 1.16 -7.00 -7.34
N ALA A 90 2.44 -7.33 -7.27
CA ALA A 90 2.90 -8.65 -6.85
C ALA A 90 2.46 -8.98 -5.41
N LYS A 91 2.61 -8.02 -4.47
CA LYS A 91 2.11 -8.17 -3.08
C LYS A 91 0.60 -8.36 -3.00
N LEU A 92 -0.15 -7.86 -3.99
CA LEU A 92 -1.61 -8.04 -4.12
C LEU A 92 -1.99 -9.34 -4.85
N GLY A 93 -1.05 -10.26 -5.06
CA GLY A 93 -1.30 -11.54 -5.76
C GLY A 93 -1.45 -11.40 -7.28
N ARG A 94 -0.96 -10.30 -7.85
CA ARG A 94 -0.94 -10.02 -9.30
C ARG A 94 0.51 -9.82 -9.79
N PRO A 95 1.37 -10.84 -9.69
CA PRO A 95 2.75 -10.71 -10.17
C PRO A 95 2.75 -10.48 -11.70
N PRO A 96 3.67 -9.67 -12.23
CA PRO A 96 3.88 -9.60 -13.66
C PRO A 96 4.27 -10.98 -14.17
N ARG A 97 3.71 -11.38 -15.32
CA ARG A 97 4.18 -12.58 -16.01
C ARG A 97 5.63 -12.31 -16.42
N ASN A 98 6.56 -13.13 -15.93
CA ASN A 98 7.95 -13.02 -16.36
C ASN A 98 8.05 -13.48 -17.81
N PHE A 99 8.24 -12.55 -18.74
CA PHE A 99 8.39 -12.85 -20.18
C PHE A 99 9.80 -13.32 -20.55
N GLY A 100 10.75 -13.29 -19.61
CA GLY A 100 12.15 -13.65 -19.87
C GLY A 100 12.45 -15.15 -19.89
N ALA A 101 11.53 -16.01 -19.44
CA ALA A 101 11.77 -17.46 -19.39
C ALA A 101 11.53 -18.18 -20.73
N THR A 102 11.01 -17.49 -21.76
CA THR A 102 10.67 -18.11 -23.06
C THR A 102 11.70 -17.88 -24.15
N TYR A 103 12.83 -17.23 -23.86
CA TYR A 103 13.90 -16.97 -24.86
C TYR A 103 15.21 -17.73 -24.57
N SER A 104 15.21 -18.73 -23.68
CA SER A 104 16.42 -19.50 -23.31
C SER A 104 16.40 -20.97 -23.75
N ALA A 105 15.63 -21.33 -24.77
CA ALA A 105 15.70 -22.66 -25.36
C ALA A 105 15.29 -22.64 -26.84
N THR A 106 16.27 -22.37 -27.71
CA THR A 106 16.54 -23.02 -29.01
C THR A 106 17.76 -22.39 -29.63
#